data_AF-A0A7S1WVJ6-F1
#
_entry.id   AF-A0A7S1WVJ6-F1
#
_cell.length_a   1.000
_cell.length_b   1.000
_cell.length_c   1.000
_cell.angle_alpha   90.00
_cell.angle_beta   90.00
_cell.angle_gamma   90.00
#
_symmetry.space_group_name_H-M   'P 1'
#
loop_
_entity.id
_entity.type
_entity.pdbx_description
1 polymer ?
#
loop_
_entity_poly.entity_id
_entity_poly.type
_entity_poly.pdbx_seq_one_letter_code
_entity_poly.pdbx_strand_id
1 'polypeptide(L)'
;AMESDCLLHPEEDEVTDQLTEGQQAAHGCGVTVGTSSGRIVQLRAASLDRHRLVPERAMQLGRISWDRGSLHVFRNGFVLSLQRDLGVVQAFNARLGTSVGKWLLPAGLRWLSLCGGGDSLFLLGMRNHSHPEVHRFAVPPELQREAQ
;
A
#
# COMPACT_ATOMS: atom_id res chain seq x y z
N ALA A 1 -2.76 9.66 -23.33
CA ALA A 1 -3.68 8.86 -22.51
C ALA A 1 -3.02 7.51 -22.34
N MET A 2 -2.73 7.06 -21.11
CA MET A 2 -2.18 5.74 -20.85
C MET A 2 -3.33 4.84 -20.43
N GLU A 3 -3.71 3.94 -21.34
CA GLU A 3 -4.59 2.81 -21.08
C GLU A 3 -3.85 1.79 -20.20
N SER A 4 -4.54 1.26 -19.20
CA SER A 4 -4.08 0.14 -18.39
C SER A 4 -5.10 -0.97 -18.59
N ASP A 5 -4.91 -1.73 -19.66
CA ASP A 5 -5.76 -2.87 -20.00
C ASP A 5 -5.55 -4.03 -19.03
N CYS A 6 -6.60 -4.36 -18.30
CA CYS A 6 -6.80 -5.72 -17.80
C CYS A 6 -7.50 -6.49 -18.92
N LEU A 7 -6.73 -7.09 -19.83
CA LEU A 7 -7.27 -7.90 -20.92
C LEU A 7 -7.99 -9.14 -20.35
N LEU A 8 -9.29 -9.23 -20.61
CA LEU A 8 -10.10 -10.43 -20.52
C LEU A 8 -10.13 -11.09 -21.90
N HIS A 9 -9.78 -12.37 -21.98
CA HIS A 9 -10.27 -13.24 -23.04
C HIS A 9 -11.41 -14.09 -22.47
N PRO A 10 -12.60 -14.13 -23.08
CA PRO A 10 -13.53 -15.22 -22.89
C PRO A 10 -13.34 -16.22 -24.05
N GLU A 11 -12.96 -17.45 -23.73
CA GLU A 11 -13.35 -18.57 -24.58
C GLU A 11 -14.30 -19.43 -23.74
N GLU A 12 -15.54 -19.47 -24.21
CA GLU A 12 -16.56 -20.42 -23.77
C GLU A 12 -16.17 -21.79 -24.32
N ASP A 13 -16.12 -22.82 -23.47
CA ASP A 13 -16.65 -24.14 -23.84
C ASP A 13 -16.80 -25.05 -22.60
N GLU A 14 -18.03 -25.55 -22.49
CA GLU A 14 -18.47 -26.87 -22.02
C GLU A 14 -18.24 -27.38 -20.59
N VAL A 15 -19.33 -27.95 -20.06
CA VAL A 15 -19.55 -28.46 -18.71
C VAL A 15 -18.85 -29.81 -18.49
N THR A 16 -18.11 -29.96 -17.39
CA THR A 16 -18.01 -31.25 -16.69
C THR A 16 -17.84 -31.03 -15.19
N ASP A 17 -18.74 -31.68 -14.45
CA ASP A 17 -18.96 -31.64 -13.01
C ASP A 17 -17.90 -32.48 -12.27
N GLN A 18 -16.98 -31.85 -11.52
CA GLN A 18 -16.28 -32.48 -10.38
C GLN A 18 -15.88 -31.44 -9.31
N LEU A 19 -16.47 -31.61 -8.12
CA LEU A 19 -16.14 -30.92 -6.87
C LEU A 19 -14.65 -31.07 -6.55
N THR A 20 -13.90 -29.97 -6.55
CA THR A 20 -12.65 -29.88 -5.78
C THR A 20 -12.65 -28.57 -5.00
N GLU A 21 -12.85 -28.70 -3.69
CA GLU A 21 -12.62 -27.63 -2.72
C GLU A 21 -11.15 -27.20 -2.81
N GLY A 22 -10.96 -26.02 -3.37
CA GLY A 22 -9.66 -25.36 -3.48
C GLY A 22 -9.88 -23.89 -3.76
N GLN A 23 -10.72 -23.23 -2.94
CA GLN A 23 -10.85 -21.77 -2.93
C GLN A 23 -9.52 -21.15 -2.51
N GLN A 24 -8.58 -21.08 -3.43
CA GLN A 24 -7.58 -20.03 -3.45
C GLN A 24 -8.35 -18.72 -3.56
N ALA A 25 -8.56 -18.09 -2.40
CA ALA A 25 -9.21 -16.80 -2.30
C ALA A 25 -8.46 -15.84 -3.22
N ALA A 26 -9.07 -15.50 -4.36
CA ALA A 26 -8.58 -14.48 -5.27
C ALA A 26 -8.24 -13.25 -4.43
N HIS A 27 -6.94 -12.92 -4.36
CA HIS A 27 -6.44 -11.76 -3.65
C HIS A 27 -7.28 -10.57 -4.09
N GLY A 28 -8.13 -10.06 -3.19
CA GLY A 28 -9.12 -9.05 -3.51
C GLY A 28 -8.42 -7.86 -4.16
N CYS A 29 -8.77 -7.58 -5.42
CA CYS A 29 -8.23 -6.47 -6.21
C CYS A 29 -8.72 -5.15 -5.58
N GLY A 30 -8.03 -4.72 -4.54
CA GLY A 30 -8.35 -3.53 -3.77
C GLY A 30 -7.39 -2.39 -4.08
N VAL A 31 -7.93 -1.18 -4.22
CA VAL A 31 -7.13 0.04 -4.42
C VAL A 31 -6.91 0.71 -3.07
N THR A 32 -5.66 0.93 -2.68
CA THR A 32 -5.33 1.66 -1.45
C THR A 32 -5.13 3.14 -1.74
N VAL A 33 -5.83 4.01 -1.00
CA VAL A 33 -5.76 5.47 -1.15
C VAL A 33 -5.49 6.17 0.17
N GLY A 34 -4.72 7.26 0.12
CA GLY A 34 -4.65 8.26 1.18
C GLY A 34 -5.69 9.36 0.95
N THR A 35 -6.43 9.73 2.00
CA THR A 35 -7.43 10.81 1.93
C THR A 35 -6.85 12.15 2.41
N SER A 36 -7.43 13.26 1.96
CA SER A 36 -7.09 14.60 2.45
C SER A 36 -7.34 14.79 3.96
N SER A 37 -8.20 13.96 4.55
CA SER A 37 -8.48 13.93 5.99
C SER A 37 -7.45 13.14 6.80
N GLY A 38 -6.42 12.60 6.16
CA GLY A 38 -5.36 11.90 6.86
C GLY A 38 -5.62 10.42 7.11
N ARG A 39 -6.51 9.79 6.34
CA ARG A 39 -6.85 8.36 6.49
C ARG A 39 -6.28 7.53 5.35
N ILE A 40 -6.03 6.26 5.63
CA ILE A 40 -5.70 5.27 4.61
C ILE A 40 -6.92 4.35 4.47
N VAL A 41 -7.46 4.26 3.26
CA VAL A 41 -8.68 3.52 2.96
C VAL A 41 -8.40 2.53 1.85
N GLN A 42 -8.85 1.30 2.02
CA GLN A 42 -8.90 0.30 0.96
C GLN A 42 -10.26 0.40 0.29
N LEU A 43 -10.24 0.50 -1.03
CA LEU A 43 -11.41 0.52 -1.89
C LEU A 43 -11.53 -0.82 -2.60
N ARG A 44 -12.76 -1.24 -2.87
CA ARG A 44 -13.09 -2.39 -3.71
C ARG A 44 -14.05 -1.98 -4.82
N ALA A 45 -14.14 -2.81 -5.85
CA ALA A 45 -15.21 -2.68 -6.83
C ALA A 45 -16.60 -2.86 -6.17
N ALA A 46 -17.58 -2.06 -6.57
CA ALA A 46 -18.95 -2.23 -6.17
C ALA A 46 -19.52 -3.53 -6.77
N SER A 47 -20.37 -4.23 -6.03
CA SER A 47 -20.89 -5.53 -6.47
C SER A 47 -21.78 -5.42 -7.72
N LEU A 48 -22.44 -4.28 -7.90
CA LEU A 48 -23.37 -4.01 -9.01
C LEU A 48 -22.73 -3.24 -10.17
N ASP A 49 -21.55 -2.66 -9.96
CA ASP A 49 -20.84 -1.85 -10.96
C ASP A 49 -19.34 -1.94 -10.71
N ARG A 50 -18.64 -2.70 -11.55
CA ARG A 50 -17.19 -2.94 -11.39
C ARG A 50 -16.34 -1.70 -11.68
N HIS A 51 -16.89 -0.69 -12.35
CA HIS A 51 -16.19 0.57 -12.61
C HIS A 51 -16.30 1.57 -11.45
N ARG A 52 -17.16 1.27 -10.47
CA ARG A 52 -17.33 2.11 -9.29
C ARG A 52 -16.54 1.53 -8.12
N LEU A 53 -15.64 2.36 -7.56
CA LEU A 53 -14.96 2.03 -6.32
C LEU A 53 -15.80 2.45 -5.12
N VAL A 54 -15.91 1.55 -4.13
CA VAL A 54 -16.57 1.79 -2.86
C VAL A 54 -15.61 1.50 -1.69
N PRO A 55 -15.74 2.18 -0.54
CA PRO A 55 -14.95 1.86 0.63
C PRO A 55 -15.16 0.41 1.07
N GLU A 56 -14.06 -0.30 1.30
CA GLU A 56 -14.07 -1.62 1.94
C GLU A 56 -13.73 -1.50 3.42
N ARG A 57 -12.59 -0.86 3.74
CA ARG A 57 -12.13 -0.66 5.12
C ARG A 57 -11.20 0.53 5.27
N ALA A 58 -11.12 1.07 6.48
CA ALA A 58 -10.11 2.05 6.87
C ALA A 58 -8.97 1.36 7.65
N MET A 59 -7.73 1.56 7.21
CA MET A 59 -6.53 1.02 7.86
C MET A 59 -5.96 1.98 8.92
N GLN A 60 -6.21 3.28 8.75
CA GLN A 60 -5.81 4.29 9.73
C GLN A 60 -6.96 5.27 10.00
N LEU A 61 -7.29 5.41 11.29
CA LEU A 61 -8.36 6.29 11.79
C LEU A 61 -7.84 7.64 12.32
N GLY A 62 -6.53 7.77 12.58
CA GLY A 62 -5.91 9.00 13.08
C GLY A 62 -5.67 10.04 11.99
N ARG A 63 -5.86 11.33 12.31
CA ARG A 63 -5.59 12.46 11.41
C ARG A 63 -4.08 12.70 11.33
N ILE A 64 -3.45 12.25 10.25
CA ILE A 64 -2.07 12.63 9.92
C ILE A 64 -2.10 13.35 8.58
N SER A 65 -1.42 14.47 8.45
CA SER A 65 -1.27 15.18 7.17
C SER A 65 -0.57 14.25 6.17
N TRP A 66 -1.30 13.83 5.13
CA TRP A 66 -0.71 13.07 4.02
C TRP A 66 -0.35 14.03 2.89
N ASP A 67 0.93 14.13 2.62
CA ASP A 67 1.43 14.77 1.43
C ASP A 67 1.74 13.72 0.35
N ARG A 68 1.89 14.18 -0.90
CA ARG A 68 2.25 13.33 -2.04
C ARG A 68 3.54 12.54 -1.75
N GLY A 69 3.55 11.25 -2.11
CA GLY A 69 4.71 10.37 -1.93
C GLY A 69 4.90 9.84 -0.51
N SER A 70 3.93 10.04 0.39
CA SER A 70 3.95 9.48 1.76
C SER A 70 3.44 8.05 1.87
N LEU A 71 2.97 7.44 0.77
CA LEU A 71 2.43 6.08 0.77
C LEU A 71 3.16 5.21 -0.25
N HIS A 72 3.45 3.97 0.14
CA HIS A 72 3.94 2.93 -0.76
C HIS A 72 3.19 1.62 -0.49
N VAL A 73 2.81 0.91 -1.55
CA VAL A 73 2.15 -0.39 -1.46
C VAL A 73 3.12 -1.43 -2.02
N PHE A 74 3.51 -2.38 -1.17
CA PHE A 74 4.30 -3.52 -1.59
C PHE A 74 3.42 -4.57 -2.27
N ARG A 75 4.03 -5.34 -3.18
CA ARG A 75 3.36 -6.44 -3.88
C ARG A 75 2.94 -7.58 -2.93
N ASN A 76 3.62 -7.72 -1.80
CA ASN A 76 3.35 -8.74 -0.79
C ASN A 76 2.22 -8.36 0.19
N GLY A 77 1.45 -7.29 -0.09
CA GLY A 77 0.27 -6.93 0.69
C GLY A 77 0.55 -6.03 1.90
N PHE A 78 1.72 -5.42 2.01
CA PHE A 78 1.99 -4.40 3.01
C PHE A 78 1.84 -2.98 2.45
N VAL A 79 1.35 -2.07 3.28
CA VAL A 79 1.25 -0.64 3.00
C VAL A 79 2.15 0.10 3.97
N LEU A 80 3.03 0.94 3.44
CA LEU A 80 3.86 1.86 4.23
C LEU A 80 3.29 3.27 4.17
N SER A 81 3.35 3.95 5.31
CA SER A 81 3.04 5.37 5.43
C SER A 81 4.16 6.14 6.12
N LEU A 82 4.52 7.30 5.56
CA LEU A 82 5.47 8.25 6.15
C LEU A 82 4.71 9.34 6.88
N GLN A 83 4.89 9.39 8.20
CA GLN A 83 4.40 10.44 9.07
C GLN A 83 5.49 11.50 9.21
N ARG A 84 5.54 12.43 8.24
CA ARG A 84 6.63 13.41 8.08
C ARG A 84 6.91 14.20 9.35
N ASP A 85 5.85 14.72 9.97
CA ASP A 85 5.93 15.57 11.17
C ASP A 85 6.47 14.83 12.38
N LEU A 86 6.32 13.50 12.40
CA LEU A 86 6.82 12.63 13.47
C LEU A 86 8.16 11.97 13.12
N GLY A 87 8.62 12.07 11.87
CA GLY A 87 9.80 11.36 11.39
C GLY A 87 9.65 9.84 11.51
N VAL A 88 8.49 9.29 11.18
CA VAL A 88 8.17 7.88 11.37
C VAL A 88 7.70 7.22 10.07
N VAL A 89 8.09 5.98 9.85
CA VAL A 89 7.43 5.06 8.91
C VAL A 89 6.55 4.07 9.68
N GLN A 90 5.29 3.91 9.27
CA GLN A 90 4.38 2.91 9.80
C GLN A 90 3.98 1.92 8.70
N ALA A 91 3.95 0.64 9.03
CA ALA A 91 3.46 -0.42 8.16
C ALA A 91 2.08 -0.91 8.60
N PHE A 92 1.29 -1.29 7.60
CA PHE A 92 -0.01 -1.94 7.75
C PHE A 92 -0.07 -3.20 6.89
N ASN A 93 -0.72 -4.23 7.40
CA ASN A 93 -1.16 -5.37 6.61
C ASN A 93 -2.39 -4.94 5.82
N ALA A 94 -2.32 -4.90 4.49
CA ALA A 94 -3.41 -4.40 3.65
C ALA A 94 -4.65 -5.29 3.71
N ARG A 95 -4.48 -6.59 3.97
CA ARG A 95 -5.58 -7.56 4.05
C ARG A 95 -6.36 -7.38 5.34
N LEU A 96 -5.66 -7.29 6.46
CA LEU A 96 -6.27 -7.19 7.79
C LEU A 96 -6.58 -5.74 8.18
N GLY A 97 -5.92 -4.77 7.56
CA GLY A 97 -5.95 -3.36 7.93
C GLY A 97 -5.31 -3.05 9.28
N THR A 98 -4.49 -3.95 9.81
CA THR A 98 -3.83 -3.84 11.11
C THR A 98 -2.43 -3.25 10.98
N SER A 99 -1.96 -2.54 12.00
CA SER A 99 -0.57 -2.06 12.03
C SER A 99 0.38 -3.22 12.31
N VAL A 100 1.44 -3.31 11.51
CA VAL A 100 2.49 -4.35 11.62
C VAL A 100 3.67 -3.84 12.42
N GLY A 101 4.07 -2.59 12.17
CA GLY A 101 5.24 -2.01 12.80
C GLY A 101 5.32 -0.50 12.60
N LYS A 102 6.15 0.14 13.42
CA LYS A 102 6.41 1.58 13.41
C LYS A 102 7.90 1.80 13.67
N TRP A 103 8.58 2.49 12.77
CA TRP A 103 10.02 2.74 12.84
C TRP A 103 10.30 4.23 12.82
N LEU A 104 11.17 4.66 13.74
CA LEU A 104 11.67 6.03 13.80
C LEU A 104 12.75 6.22 12.73
N LEU A 105 12.69 7.33 12.00
CA LEU A 105 13.69 7.70 11.02
C LEU A 105 14.80 8.54 11.68
N PRO A 106 16.00 8.57 11.07
CA PRO A 106 17.08 9.44 11.52
C PRO A 106 16.63 10.90 11.65
N ALA A 107 17.04 11.54 12.75
CA ALA A 107 16.78 12.94 13.01
C ALA A 107 17.63 13.86 12.12
N GLY A 108 17.27 15.16 12.07
CA GLY A 108 18.00 16.18 11.32
C GLY A 108 17.67 16.23 9.83
N LEU A 109 16.67 15.46 9.39
CA LEU A 109 16.15 15.42 8.02
C LEU A 109 14.65 15.68 8.06
N ARG A 110 14.17 16.55 7.16
CA ARG A 110 12.74 16.64 6.86
C ARG A 110 12.41 15.61 5.78
N TRP A 111 11.79 14.51 6.17
CA TRP A 111 11.40 13.45 5.23
C TRP A 111 10.26 13.88 4.33
N LEU A 112 10.37 13.58 3.04
CA LEU A 112 9.46 14.02 1.99
C LEU A 112 8.73 12.82 1.39
N SER A 113 9.43 11.87 0.77
CA SER A 113 8.77 10.72 0.15
C SER A 113 9.43 9.42 0.54
N LEU A 114 8.68 8.33 0.37
CA LEU A 114 9.17 6.97 0.54
C LEU A 114 8.75 6.11 -0.66
N CYS A 115 9.59 5.16 -1.04
CA CYS A 115 9.22 4.06 -1.91
C CYS A 115 10.01 2.80 -1.54
N GLY A 116 9.45 1.64 -1.86
CA GLY A 116 10.13 0.35 -1.73
C GLY A 116 10.43 -0.26 -3.09
N GLY A 117 11.48 -1.06 -3.16
CA GLY A 117 11.87 -1.83 -4.33
C GLY A 117 12.88 -2.91 -3.96
N GLY A 118 12.59 -4.16 -4.34
CA GLY A 118 13.36 -5.33 -3.90
C GLY A 118 13.43 -5.37 -2.37
N ASP A 119 14.65 -5.51 -1.84
CA ASP A 119 14.91 -5.61 -0.40
C ASP A 119 15.24 -4.25 0.25
N SER A 120 14.84 -3.15 -0.39
CA SER A 120 15.23 -1.82 0.07
C SER A 120 14.06 -0.83 0.09
N LEU A 121 14.12 0.05 1.09
CA LEU A 121 13.33 1.25 1.22
C LEU A 121 14.20 2.44 0.87
N PHE A 122 13.67 3.33 0.05
CA PHE A 122 14.29 4.59 -0.33
C PHE A 122 13.45 5.72 0.23
N LEU A 123 14.08 6.61 0.97
CA LEU A 123 13.43 7.79 1.51
C LEU A 123 14.16 9.05 1.03
N LEU A 124 13.39 9.99 0.51
CA LEU A 124 13.88 11.32 0.18
C LEU A 124 13.72 12.22 1.39
N GLY A 125 14.81 12.84 1.84
CA GLY A 125 14.83 13.82 2.92
C GLY A 125 15.43 15.14 2.45
N MET A 126 15.22 16.19 3.24
CA MET A 126 15.82 17.51 3.07
C MET A 126 16.59 17.88 4.33
N ARG A 127 17.90 18.09 4.21
CA ARG A 127 18.74 18.61 5.29
C ARG A 127 18.81 20.13 5.20
N ASN A 128 18.68 20.81 6.33
CA ASN A 128 18.73 22.27 6.44
C ASN A 128 17.82 23.00 5.42
N HIS A 129 16.70 22.39 5.03
CA HIS A 129 15.73 22.90 4.05
C HIS A 129 16.21 23.06 2.59
N SER A 130 17.47 22.80 2.27
CA SER A 130 18.04 23.07 0.94
C SER A 130 18.82 21.91 0.32
N HIS A 131 19.22 20.91 1.11
CA HIS A 131 20.04 19.80 0.62
C HIS A 131 19.23 18.51 0.53
N PRO A 132 18.77 18.11 -0.68
CA PRO A 132 18.04 16.86 -0.85
C PRO A 132 18.99 15.66 -0.69
N GLU A 133 18.55 14.67 0.08
CA GLU A 133 19.28 13.43 0.33
C GLU A 133 18.38 12.22 0.11
N VAL A 134 18.89 11.19 -0.55
CA VAL A 134 18.21 9.89 -0.65
C VAL A 134 18.89 8.92 0.28
N HIS A 135 18.12 8.36 1.20
CA HIS A 135 18.57 7.37 2.17
C HIS A 135 18.01 6.01 1.79
N ARG A 136 18.88 4.98 1.84
CA ARG A 136 18.52 3.60 1.61
C ARG A 136 18.49 2.85 2.93
N PHE A 137 17.40 2.16 3.21
CA PHE A 137 17.22 1.30 4.36
C PHE A 137 16.92 -0.13 3.90
N ALA A 138 17.32 -1.12 4.69
CA ALA A 138 16.85 -2.49 4.48
C ALA A 138 15.35 -2.57 4.79
N VAL A 139 14.62 -3.41 4.05
CA VAL A 139 13.23 -3.74 4.40
C VAL A 139 13.22 -4.53 5.72
N PRO A 140 12.45 -4.10 6.74
CA PRO A 140 12.34 -4.81 8.01
C PRO A 140 11.93 -6.28 7.82
N PRO A 141 12.47 -7.24 8.62
CA PRO A 141 12.17 -8.67 8.46
C PRO A 141 10.68 -9.01 8.48
N GLU A 142 9.89 -8.26 9.25
CA GLU A 142 8.45 -8.43 9.36
C GLU A 142 7.72 -8.17 8.04
N LEU A 143 8.34 -7.41 7.12
CA LEU A 143 7.78 -7.02 5.83
C LEU A 143 8.37 -7.81 4.66
N GLN A 144 9.28 -8.77 4.91
CA GLN A 144 9.91 -9.57 3.86
C GLN A 144 9.06 -10.76 3.42
N ARG A 145 8.12 -11.20 4.26
CA ARG A 145 7.21 -12.30 3.96
C ARG A 145 5.91 -11.79 3.36
N GLU A 146 5.06 -12.69 2.89
CA GLU A 146 3.73 -12.31 2.44
C GLU A 146 2.86 -11.87 3.63
N ALA A 147 2.03 -10.84 3.42
CA ALA A 147 1.08 -10.39 4.42
C ALA A 147 0.00 -11.47 4.61
N GLN A 148 0.10 -12.18 5.74
CA GLN A 148 -0.86 -13.22 6.14
C GLN A 148 -2.17 -12.62 6.68
#